data_AF-A0A7L4UP57-F1
#
_entry.id   AF-A0A7L4UP57-F1
#
_cell.length_a   1.000
_cell.length_b   1.000
_cell.length_c   1.000
_cell.angle_alpha   90.00
_cell.angle_beta   90.00
_cell.angle_gamma   90.00
#
_symmetry.space_group_name_H-M   'P 1'
#
loop_
_entity.id
_entity.type
_entity.pdbx_description
1 polymer ?
#
loop_
_entity_poly.entity_id
_entity_poly.type
_entity_poly.pdbx_seq_one_letter_code
_entity_poly.pdbx_strand_id
1 'polypeptide(L)'
;MITIDNIHKSFDDHHVLKGISFEFETGKTNLIIGQSGSGKTVLLKSIVGLHTIDKGDILYDNRSWQEMTQDQRIELRTEMGMVFQGSALFDNMTVEENIGFPMLMYSKESTKAKQKRVAECIDRVNLTGSEDLYPSEISGGMQKRVAIARAIVMKPEYLFCDEPNSGLDPKTAIVIDKLIHEITKEYNITTIINTHDMNSVLQIGENILYLDKGEVGWKGDKSHIFNSENESLNEFVFASDLYQKLKEIKED
;
A
#
# COMPACT_ATOMS: atom_id res chain seq x y z
N MET A 1 0.56 0.48 13.89
CA MET A 1 -0.91 0.51 13.77
C MET A 1 -1.34 1.90 13.31
N ILE A 2 -2.31 1.99 12.41
CA ILE A 2 -2.88 3.28 11.97
C ILE A 2 -4.38 3.27 12.23
N THR A 3 -4.89 4.27 12.93
CA THR A 3 -6.33 4.45 13.15
C THR A 3 -6.79 5.71 12.44
N ILE A 4 -7.77 5.60 11.56
CA ILE A 4 -8.47 6.75 11.01
C ILE A 4 -9.80 6.90 11.74
N ASP A 5 -10.08 8.11 12.22
CA ASP A 5 -11.32 8.42 12.94
C ASP A 5 -12.07 9.56 12.26
N ASN A 6 -13.25 9.23 11.73
CA ASN A 6 -14.24 10.12 11.18
C ASN A 6 -13.64 11.10 10.15
N ILE A 7 -12.87 10.56 9.20
CA ILE A 7 -12.17 11.36 8.19
C ILE A 7 -13.16 11.90 7.16
N HIS A 8 -13.15 13.22 6.98
CA HIS A 8 -13.84 13.90 5.88
C HIS A 8 -12.85 14.61 4.97
N LYS A 9 -13.12 14.58 3.66
CA LYS A 9 -12.34 15.31 2.66
C LYS A 9 -13.22 15.70 1.48
N SER A 10 -13.12 16.97 1.10
CA SER A 10 -13.85 17.58 -0.01
C SER A 10 -12.86 18.32 -0.91
N PHE A 11 -13.18 18.36 -2.20
CA PHE A 11 -12.53 19.22 -3.17
C PHE A 11 -13.61 20.09 -3.80
N ASP A 12 -13.53 21.40 -3.57
CA ASP A 12 -14.61 22.33 -3.88
C ASP A 12 -15.95 21.81 -3.31
N ASP A 13 -17.00 21.71 -4.14
CA ASP A 13 -18.32 21.22 -3.74
C ASP A 13 -18.43 19.68 -3.72
N HIS A 14 -17.35 18.95 -4.01
CA HIS A 14 -17.36 17.50 -4.11
C HIS A 14 -16.83 16.83 -2.83
N HIS A 15 -17.74 16.27 -2.02
CA HIS A 15 -17.41 15.48 -0.84
C HIS A 15 -16.94 14.07 -1.23
N VAL A 16 -15.63 13.82 -1.12
CA VAL A 16 -14.99 12.56 -1.52
C VAL A 16 -14.92 11.56 -0.37
N LEU A 17 -14.55 11.98 0.84
CA LEU A 17 -14.56 11.14 2.04
C LEU A 17 -15.60 11.70 3.01
N LYS A 18 -16.49 10.83 3.50
CA LYS A 18 -17.71 11.21 4.24
C LYS A 18 -17.78 10.55 5.62
N GLY A 19 -16.73 10.69 6.42
CA GLY A 19 -16.69 10.16 7.79
C GLY A 19 -16.22 8.72 7.85
N ILE A 20 -15.03 8.49 7.32
CA ILE A 20 -14.42 7.16 7.29
C ILE A 20 -13.70 6.89 8.62
N SER A 21 -14.11 5.85 9.34
CA SER A 21 -13.40 5.32 10.50
C SER A 21 -12.98 3.88 10.25
N PHE A 22 -11.70 3.55 10.48
CA PHE A 22 -11.12 2.24 10.25
C PHE A 22 -9.80 2.08 11.01
N GLU A 23 -9.44 0.86 11.36
CA GLU A 23 -8.19 0.53 12.01
C GLU A 23 -7.37 -0.39 11.11
N PHE A 24 -6.18 0.06 10.75
CA PHE A 24 -5.19 -0.70 10.01
C PHE A 24 -4.20 -1.32 10.99
N GLU A 25 -4.18 -2.64 11.03
CA GLU A 25 -3.47 -3.41 12.04
C GLU A 25 -2.01 -3.65 11.64
N THR A 26 -1.13 -3.64 12.64
CA THR A 26 0.29 -3.98 12.49
C THR A 26 0.45 -5.47 12.13
N GLY A 27 1.38 -5.78 11.22
CA GLY A 27 1.68 -7.16 10.84
C GLY A 27 0.61 -7.81 9.97
N LYS A 28 -0.42 -7.05 9.54
CA LYS A 28 -1.42 -7.50 8.57
C LYS A 28 -1.26 -6.75 7.25
N THR A 29 -1.54 -7.45 6.15
CA THR A 29 -1.77 -6.80 4.86
C THR A 29 -3.18 -6.22 4.84
N ASN A 30 -3.26 -4.92 5.15
CA ASN A 30 -4.51 -4.19 5.14
C ASN A 30 -4.83 -3.70 3.72
N LEU A 31 -6.04 -3.92 3.24
CA LEU A 31 -6.45 -3.56 1.88
C LEU A 31 -7.53 -2.49 1.89
N ILE A 32 -7.43 -1.54 0.96
CA ILE A 32 -8.51 -0.61 0.63
C ILE A 32 -9.01 -0.99 -0.77
N ILE A 33 -10.28 -1.39 -0.85
CA ILE A 33 -10.94 -1.83 -2.09
C ILE A 33 -12.20 -0.99 -2.35
N GLY A 34 -12.72 -1.03 -3.57
CA GLY A 34 -13.86 -0.23 -3.99
C GLY A 34 -13.79 0.16 -5.46
N GLN A 35 -14.91 0.63 -6.02
CA GLN A 35 -14.98 1.04 -7.43
C GLN A 35 -14.06 2.22 -7.74
N SER A 36 -13.74 2.44 -9.01
CA SER A 36 -13.04 3.66 -9.46
C SER A 36 -13.84 4.90 -9.01
N GLY A 37 -13.14 5.89 -8.45
CA GLY A 37 -13.78 7.11 -7.93
C GLY A 37 -14.40 7.00 -6.53
N SER A 38 -14.33 5.85 -5.86
CA SER A 38 -14.86 5.68 -4.47
C SER A 38 -14.08 6.43 -3.38
N GLY A 39 -12.96 7.09 -3.72
CA GLY A 39 -12.14 7.85 -2.77
C GLY A 39 -10.91 7.13 -2.24
N LYS A 40 -10.60 5.89 -2.67
CA LYS A 40 -9.45 5.10 -2.16
C LYS A 40 -8.11 5.84 -2.22
N THR A 41 -7.75 6.37 -3.38
CA THR A 41 -6.48 7.11 -3.56
C THR A 41 -6.46 8.39 -2.73
N VAL A 42 -7.61 9.06 -2.57
CA VAL A 42 -7.73 10.25 -1.70
C VAL A 42 -7.54 9.85 -0.24
N LEU A 43 -8.13 8.75 0.22
CA LEU A 43 -7.93 8.23 1.56
C LEU A 43 -6.46 7.87 1.80
N LEU A 44 -5.84 7.10 0.90
CA LEU A 44 -4.43 6.71 1.03
C LEU A 44 -3.51 7.93 1.10
N LYS A 45 -3.70 8.91 0.21
CA LYS A 45 -2.93 10.16 0.20
C LYS A 45 -3.21 11.04 1.43
N SER A 46 -4.42 10.98 1.98
CA SER A 46 -4.76 11.67 3.23
C SER A 46 -4.05 11.03 4.42
N ILE A 47 -4.02 9.69 4.48
CA ILE A 47 -3.26 8.95 5.49
C ILE A 47 -1.78 9.36 5.38
N VAL A 48 -1.12 9.19 4.24
CA VAL A 48 0.30 9.58 4.05
C VAL A 48 0.60 11.07 4.34
N GLY A 49 -0.43 11.93 4.43
CA GLY A 49 -0.26 13.35 4.71
C GLY A 49 0.11 14.17 3.47
N LEU A 50 -0.27 13.69 2.28
CA LEU A 50 -0.21 14.42 1.00
C LEU A 50 -1.48 15.25 0.75
N HIS A 51 -2.60 14.87 1.37
CA HIS A 51 -3.82 15.67 1.43
C HIS A 51 -4.16 16.00 2.87
N THR A 52 -4.46 17.26 3.15
CA THR A 52 -4.98 17.69 4.44
C THR A 52 -6.45 17.30 4.53
N ILE A 53 -6.83 16.58 5.58
CA ILE A 53 -8.22 16.23 5.89
C ILE A 53 -9.00 17.46 6.36
N ASP A 54 -10.31 17.49 6.13
CA ASP A 54 -11.17 18.61 6.54
C ASP A 54 -11.70 18.42 7.98
N LYS A 55 -11.92 17.17 8.39
CA LYS A 55 -12.39 16.77 9.72
C LYS A 55 -11.90 15.35 10.05
N GLY A 56 -11.82 15.05 11.34
CA GLY A 56 -11.39 13.75 11.86
C GLY A 56 -9.92 13.77 12.25
N ASP A 57 -9.36 12.60 12.56
CA ASP A 57 -7.95 12.46 12.90
C ASP A 57 -7.35 11.15 12.41
N ILE A 58 -6.04 11.16 12.18
CA ILE A 58 -5.24 10.01 11.76
C ILE A 58 -4.22 9.77 12.87
N LEU A 59 -4.29 8.61 13.51
CA LEU A 59 -3.40 8.24 14.60
C LEU A 59 -2.38 7.21 14.13
N TYR A 60 -1.11 7.47 14.42
CA TYR A 60 0.02 6.59 14.16
C TYR A 60 0.54 6.02 15.48
N ASP A 61 0.14 4.79 15.84
CA ASP A 61 0.41 4.21 17.15
C ASP A 61 0.05 5.18 18.30
N ASN A 62 -1.19 5.69 18.25
CA ASN A 62 -1.76 6.71 19.15
C ASN A 62 -1.18 8.13 19.03
N ARG A 63 -0.27 8.38 18.09
CA ARG A 63 0.23 9.74 17.81
C ARG A 63 -0.73 10.44 16.84
N SER A 64 -1.48 11.43 17.31
CA SER A 64 -2.42 12.22 16.49
C SER A 64 -1.70 13.07 15.45
N TRP A 65 -2.06 12.92 14.17
CA TRP A 65 -1.51 13.75 13.09
C TRP A 65 -1.89 15.22 13.21
N GLN A 66 -3.11 15.51 13.69
CA GLN A 66 -3.61 16.87 13.92
C GLN A 66 -2.76 17.61 14.97
N GLU A 67 -2.32 16.90 16.01
CA GLU A 67 -1.56 17.46 17.15
C GLU A 67 -0.05 17.54 16.88
N MET A 68 0.46 16.86 15.85
CA MET A 68 1.88 16.89 15.52
C MET A 68 2.35 18.25 15.00
N THR A 69 3.50 18.68 15.52
CA THR A 69 4.30 19.77 14.94
C THR A 69 4.86 19.39 13.57
N GLN A 70 5.36 20.37 12.82
CA GLN A 70 5.98 20.14 11.53
C GLN A 70 7.18 19.18 11.62
N ASP A 71 8.02 19.32 12.65
CA ASP A 71 9.19 18.47 12.86
C ASP A 71 8.80 17.02 13.14
N GLN A 72 7.78 16.80 13.98
CA GLN A 72 7.23 15.46 14.23
C GLN A 72 6.65 14.82 12.97
N ARG A 73 6.02 15.60 12.09
CA ARG A 73 5.53 15.10 10.79
C ARG A 73 6.68 14.74 9.86
N ILE A 74 7.79 15.48 9.89
CA ILE A 74 8.99 15.14 9.11
C ILE A 74 9.60 13.84 9.63
N GLU A 75 9.73 13.70 10.95
CA GLU A 75 10.23 12.47 11.58
C GLU A 75 9.35 11.27 11.25
N LEU A 76 8.04 11.39 11.41
CA LEU A 76 7.09 10.34 11.06
C LEU A 76 7.20 9.90 9.59
N ARG A 77 7.45 10.82 8.65
CA ARG A 77 7.65 10.46 7.24
C ARG A 77 8.89 9.61 7.00
N THR A 78 9.89 9.64 7.88
CA THR A 78 11.05 8.74 7.79
C THR A 78 10.71 7.30 8.20
N GLU A 79 9.63 7.11 8.96
CA GLU A 79 9.07 5.81 9.34
C GLU A 79 8.13 5.24 8.26
N MET A 80 7.92 5.94 7.13
CA MET A 80 7.00 5.56 6.07
C MET A 80 7.74 5.12 4.80
N GLY A 81 7.33 3.98 4.24
CA GLY A 81 7.69 3.54 2.90
C GLY A 81 6.51 3.71 1.95
N MET A 82 6.76 4.13 0.71
CA MET A 82 5.71 4.26 -0.31
C MET A 82 6.09 3.59 -1.64
N VAL A 83 5.18 2.77 -2.15
CA VAL A 83 5.23 2.16 -3.48
C VAL A 83 4.15 2.80 -4.33
N PHE A 84 4.56 3.54 -5.36
CA PHE A 84 3.66 4.21 -6.28
C PHE A 84 3.20 3.30 -7.43
N GLN A 85 2.02 3.57 -7.97
CA GLN A 85 1.46 2.85 -9.13
C GLN A 85 2.42 2.83 -10.33
N GLY A 86 3.13 3.93 -10.60
CA GLY A 86 4.12 4.01 -11.69
C GLY A 86 5.55 3.58 -11.33
N SER A 87 5.78 2.96 -10.17
CA SER A 87 7.10 2.72 -9.54
C SER A 87 7.84 4.01 -9.13
N ALA A 88 7.75 5.07 -9.93
CA ALA A 88 8.36 6.38 -9.73
C ALA A 88 9.87 6.27 -9.44
N LEU A 89 10.57 5.46 -10.24
CA LEU A 89 12.03 5.34 -10.17
C LEU A 89 12.68 6.58 -10.80
N PHE A 90 13.91 6.88 -10.39
CA PHE A 90 14.73 7.91 -11.02
C PHE A 90 15.43 7.29 -12.23
N ASP A 91 15.09 7.75 -13.44
CA ASP A 91 15.56 7.18 -14.70
C ASP A 91 17.08 7.35 -14.91
N ASN A 92 17.68 8.34 -14.25
CA ASN A 92 19.11 8.63 -14.32
C ASN A 92 19.93 7.96 -13.21
N MET A 93 19.30 7.08 -12.42
CA MET A 93 19.95 6.34 -11.34
C MET A 93 19.86 4.84 -11.62
N THR A 94 20.88 4.09 -11.23
CA THR A 94 20.85 2.62 -11.30
C THR A 94 19.85 2.02 -10.31
N VAL A 95 19.63 0.71 -10.37
CA VAL A 95 18.84 -0.03 -9.38
C VAL A 95 19.40 0.19 -7.97
N GLU A 96 20.72 0.05 -7.79
CA GLU A 96 21.37 0.25 -6.49
C GLU A 96 21.16 1.68 -5.98
N GLU A 97 21.37 2.67 -6.84
CA GLU A 97 21.23 4.08 -6.49
C GLU A 97 19.78 4.45 -6.14
N ASN A 98 18.81 3.93 -6.89
CA ASN A 98 17.39 4.10 -6.60
C ASN A 98 17.05 3.55 -5.21
N ILE A 99 17.51 2.34 -4.88
CA ILE A 99 17.25 1.70 -3.57
C ILE A 99 17.98 2.45 -2.46
N GLY A 100 19.21 2.92 -2.71
CA GLY A 100 20.03 3.64 -1.74
C GLY A 100 19.63 5.10 -1.52
N PHE A 101 18.85 5.70 -2.41
CA PHE A 101 18.51 7.12 -2.37
C PHE A 101 17.94 7.59 -1.02
N PRO A 102 16.95 6.91 -0.40
CA PRO A 102 16.44 7.32 0.92
C PRO A 102 17.52 7.28 2.02
N MET A 103 18.41 6.28 1.98
CA MET A 103 19.52 6.16 2.93
C MET A 103 20.52 7.31 2.75
N LEU A 104 20.76 7.76 1.52
CA LEU A 104 21.63 8.90 1.26
C LEU A 104 21.05 10.18 1.87
N MET A 105 19.74 10.38 1.74
CA MET A 105 19.05 11.60 2.16
C MET A 105 18.80 11.69 3.66
N TYR A 106 18.42 10.58 4.30
CA TYR A 106 17.86 10.61 5.67
C TYR A 106 18.66 9.79 6.70
N SER A 107 19.43 8.78 6.26
CA SER A 107 20.20 7.95 7.19
C SER A 107 21.50 8.62 7.62
N LYS A 108 21.77 8.58 8.94
CA LYS A 108 23.03 9.04 9.56
C LYS A 108 24.09 7.93 9.65
N GLU A 109 23.80 6.75 9.11
CA GLU A 109 24.72 5.61 9.15
C GLU A 109 25.96 5.83 8.27
N SER A 110 27.01 5.06 8.52
CA SER A 110 28.22 5.07 7.67
C SER A 110 27.92 4.60 6.25
N THR A 111 28.69 5.05 5.26
CA THR A 111 28.57 4.60 3.86
C THR A 111 28.58 3.08 3.73
N LYS A 112 29.44 2.40 4.49
CA LYS A 112 29.52 0.93 4.49
C LYS A 112 28.24 0.27 5.00
N ALA A 113 27.60 0.84 6.02
CA ALA A 113 26.32 0.34 6.53
C ALA A 113 25.20 0.58 5.52
N LYS A 114 25.18 1.76 4.86
CA LYS A 114 24.22 2.07 3.79
C LYS A 114 24.34 1.07 2.64
N GLN A 115 25.54 0.84 2.12
CA GLN A 115 25.79 -0.14 1.04
C GLN A 115 25.35 -1.55 1.44
N LYS A 116 25.68 -1.98 2.67
CA LYS A 116 25.23 -3.28 3.17
C LYS A 116 23.71 -3.39 3.19
N ARG A 117 23.01 -2.37 3.68
CA ARG A 117 21.55 -2.35 3.74
C ARG A 117 20.92 -2.39 2.35
N VAL A 118 21.49 -1.65 1.39
CA VAL A 118 21.03 -1.67 -0.01
C VAL A 118 21.19 -3.07 -0.61
N ALA A 119 22.34 -3.72 -0.42
CA ALA A 119 22.58 -5.09 -0.88
C ALA A 119 21.61 -6.10 -0.24
N GLU A 120 21.32 -5.98 1.07
CA GLU A 120 20.30 -6.79 1.75
C GLU A 120 18.92 -6.61 1.12
N CYS A 121 18.55 -5.38 0.75
CA CYS A 121 17.27 -5.10 0.08
C CYS A 121 17.22 -5.64 -1.36
N ILE A 122 18.30 -5.54 -2.13
CA ILE A 122 18.42 -6.06 -3.50
C ILE A 122 18.24 -7.60 -3.50
N ASP A 123 18.91 -8.28 -2.59
CA ASP A 123 18.79 -9.72 -2.40
C ASP A 123 17.35 -10.10 -1.99
N ARG A 124 16.77 -9.36 -1.03
CA ARG A 124 15.41 -9.61 -0.53
C ARG A 124 14.34 -9.54 -1.62
N VAL A 125 14.55 -8.72 -2.65
CA VAL A 125 13.63 -8.59 -3.80
C VAL A 125 14.10 -9.37 -5.04
N ASN A 126 15.09 -10.26 -4.89
CA ASN A 126 15.62 -11.11 -5.96
C ASN A 126 16.07 -10.31 -7.20
N LEU A 127 16.88 -9.27 -6.99
CA LEU A 127 17.47 -8.44 -8.05
C LEU A 127 19.00 -8.50 -8.09
N THR A 128 19.61 -9.48 -7.42
CA THR A 128 21.05 -9.72 -7.47
C THR A 128 21.52 -9.90 -8.91
N GLY A 129 22.59 -9.19 -9.29
CA GLY A 129 23.11 -9.12 -10.67
C GLY A 129 22.46 -8.05 -11.56
N SER A 130 21.51 -7.26 -11.04
CA SER A 130 20.86 -6.14 -11.75
C SER A 130 21.20 -4.78 -11.15
N GLU A 131 22.17 -4.70 -10.25
CA GLU A 131 22.49 -3.53 -9.43
C GLU A 131 22.87 -2.30 -10.27
N ASP A 132 23.66 -2.52 -11.31
CA ASP A 132 24.20 -1.48 -12.20
C ASP A 132 23.25 -1.11 -13.35
N LEU A 133 22.12 -1.81 -13.49
CA LEU A 133 21.15 -1.54 -14.55
C LEU A 133 20.31 -0.30 -14.25
N TYR A 134 19.90 0.40 -15.30
CA TYR A 134 18.96 1.52 -15.22
C TYR A 134 17.50 1.06 -15.33
N PRO A 135 16.51 1.86 -14.87
CA PRO A 135 15.09 1.54 -14.99
C PRO A 135 14.64 1.16 -16.41
N SER A 136 15.25 1.77 -17.45
CA SER A 136 14.97 1.48 -18.86
C SER A 136 15.46 0.09 -19.32
N GLU A 137 16.37 -0.54 -18.57
CA GLU A 137 17.01 -1.81 -18.93
C GLU A 137 16.38 -3.02 -18.22
N ILE A 138 15.41 -2.78 -17.34
CA ILE A 138 14.76 -3.80 -16.52
C ILE A 138 13.26 -3.91 -16.83
N SER A 139 12.69 -5.10 -16.64
CA SER A 139 11.26 -5.35 -16.87
C SER A 139 10.36 -4.59 -15.88
N GLY A 140 9.09 -4.36 -16.23
CA GLY A 140 8.13 -3.71 -15.34
C GLY A 140 7.99 -4.41 -13.98
N GLY A 141 8.03 -5.74 -13.95
CA GLY A 141 8.04 -6.50 -12.70
C GLY A 141 9.30 -6.26 -11.86
N MET A 142 10.47 -6.12 -12.50
CA MET A 142 11.70 -5.73 -11.81
C MET A 142 11.61 -4.30 -11.27
N GLN A 143 11.11 -3.34 -12.05
CA GLN A 143 10.91 -1.95 -11.60
C GLN A 143 10.05 -1.87 -10.35
N LYS A 144 8.98 -2.68 -10.28
CA LYS A 144 8.12 -2.78 -9.09
C LYS A 144 8.87 -3.31 -7.88
N ARG A 145 9.72 -4.33 -8.07
CA ARG A 145 10.59 -4.87 -7.01
C ARG A 145 11.64 -3.86 -6.54
N VAL A 146 12.21 -3.06 -7.44
CA VAL A 146 13.09 -1.92 -7.08
C VAL A 146 12.34 -0.90 -6.24
N ALA A 147 11.11 -0.53 -6.64
CA ALA A 147 10.30 0.41 -5.88
C ALA A 147 9.97 -0.11 -4.47
N ILE A 148 9.68 -1.40 -4.32
CA ILE A 148 9.49 -2.05 -3.02
C ILE A 148 10.78 -2.02 -2.20
N ALA A 149 11.92 -2.42 -2.78
CA ALA A 149 13.22 -2.38 -2.10
C ALA A 149 13.57 -0.98 -1.61
N ARG A 150 13.35 0.05 -2.44
CA ARG A 150 13.51 1.46 -2.07
C ARG A 150 12.58 1.87 -0.93
N ALA A 151 11.33 1.42 -0.93
CA ALA A 151 10.36 1.75 0.10
C ALA A 151 10.74 1.14 1.48
N ILE A 152 11.39 -0.03 1.49
CA ILE A 152 11.72 -0.75 2.73
C ILE A 152 13.15 -0.51 3.23
N VAL A 153 14.00 0.18 2.45
CA VAL A 153 15.43 0.33 2.75
C VAL A 153 15.66 1.00 4.11
N MET A 154 14.82 1.97 4.47
CA MET A 154 14.87 2.70 5.75
C MET A 154 14.27 1.93 6.93
N LYS A 155 13.78 0.68 6.72
CA LYS A 155 13.04 -0.11 7.72
C LYS A 155 11.82 0.65 8.26
N PRO A 156 10.85 1.00 7.40
CA PRO A 156 9.68 1.76 7.81
C PRO A 156 8.79 0.93 8.75
N GLU A 157 8.04 1.61 9.62
CA GLU A 157 6.96 1.02 10.43
C GLU A 157 5.64 0.93 9.64
N TYR A 158 5.49 1.79 8.62
CA TYR A 158 4.29 1.89 7.79
C TYR A 158 4.65 1.76 6.31
N LEU A 159 4.06 0.81 5.60
CA LEU A 159 4.24 0.62 4.17
C LEU A 159 2.94 0.91 3.41
N PHE A 160 2.99 1.87 2.50
CA PHE A 160 1.86 2.25 1.66
C PHE A 160 2.09 1.78 0.23
N CYS A 161 1.13 1.09 -0.35
CA CYS A 161 1.19 0.61 -1.72
C CYS A 161 -0.04 1.08 -2.50
N ASP A 162 0.18 1.88 -3.54
CA ASP A 162 -0.87 2.32 -4.44
C ASP A 162 -0.83 1.48 -5.73
N GLU A 163 -1.75 0.53 -5.85
CA GLU A 163 -1.85 -0.44 -6.95
C GLU A 163 -0.50 -1.07 -7.31
N PRO A 164 0.14 -1.80 -6.38
CA PRO A 164 1.51 -2.27 -6.54
C PRO A 164 1.69 -3.21 -7.73
N ASN A 165 0.65 -3.97 -8.10
CA ASN A 165 0.69 -4.95 -9.18
C ASN A 165 0.07 -4.46 -10.51
N SER A 166 -0.37 -3.20 -10.60
CA SER A 166 -1.00 -2.65 -11.80
C SER A 166 -0.09 -2.74 -13.03
N GLY A 167 -0.65 -3.11 -14.18
CA GLY A 167 0.06 -3.16 -15.46
C GLY A 167 1.01 -4.35 -15.61
N LEU A 168 0.97 -5.31 -14.68
CA LEU A 168 1.71 -6.57 -14.76
C LEU A 168 0.81 -7.70 -15.26
N ASP A 169 1.42 -8.74 -15.81
CA ASP A 169 0.71 -9.99 -16.07
C ASP A 169 0.31 -10.68 -14.74
N PRO A 170 -0.74 -11.52 -14.73
CA PRO A 170 -1.24 -12.14 -13.50
C PRO A 170 -0.20 -12.93 -12.71
N LYS A 171 0.76 -13.58 -13.38
CA LYS A 171 1.78 -14.39 -12.69
C LYS A 171 2.77 -13.48 -11.97
N THR A 172 3.20 -12.41 -12.61
CA THR A 172 4.09 -11.42 -11.99
C THR A 172 3.37 -10.66 -10.87
N ALA A 173 2.09 -10.33 -11.03
CA ALA A 173 1.28 -9.70 -9.99
C ALA A 173 1.26 -10.51 -8.68
N ILE A 174 1.04 -11.82 -8.76
CA ILE A 174 1.09 -12.73 -7.60
C ILE A 174 2.46 -12.71 -6.90
N VAL A 175 3.55 -12.63 -7.67
CA VAL A 175 4.91 -12.53 -7.09
C VAL A 175 5.07 -11.24 -6.30
N ILE A 176 4.54 -10.12 -6.79
CA ILE A 176 4.56 -8.83 -6.10
C ILE A 176 3.72 -8.87 -4.82
N ASP A 177 2.50 -9.40 -4.89
CA ASP A 177 1.61 -9.49 -3.74
C ASP A 177 2.20 -10.37 -2.64
N LYS A 178 2.76 -11.53 -3.01
CA LYS A 178 3.44 -12.42 -2.08
C LYS A 178 4.66 -11.75 -1.44
N LEU A 179 5.47 -11.04 -2.22
CA LEU A 179 6.62 -10.30 -1.72
C LEU A 179 6.22 -9.27 -0.66
N ILE A 180 5.19 -8.46 -0.94
CA ILE A 180 4.69 -7.45 0.01
C ILE A 180 4.15 -8.11 1.27
N HIS A 181 3.39 -9.20 1.14
CA HIS A 181 2.85 -9.94 2.27
C HIS A 181 3.97 -10.53 3.15
N GLU A 182 4.97 -11.17 2.56
CA GLU A 182 6.11 -11.70 3.30
C GLU A 182 6.87 -10.61 4.05
N ILE A 183 7.17 -9.48 3.38
CA ILE A 183 7.82 -8.31 4.03
C ILE A 183 6.98 -7.81 5.21
N THR A 184 5.67 -7.73 5.03
CA THR A 184 4.73 -7.27 6.07
C THR A 184 4.83 -8.13 7.33
N LYS A 185 4.88 -9.46 7.14
CA LYS A 185 5.02 -10.43 8.24
C LYS A 185 6.42 -10.43 8.85
N GLU A 186 7.45 -10.44 8.01
CA GLU A 186 8.85 -10.50 8.43
C GLU A 186 9.24 -9.28 9.24
N TYR A 187 8.83 -8.08 8.82
CA TYR A 187 9.18 -6.82 9.49
C TYR A 187 8.14 -6.40 10.53
N ASN A 188 7.00 -7.09 10.62
CA ASN A 188 5.89 -6.75 11.50
C ASN A 188 5.44 -5.28 11.36
N ILE A 189 5.27 -4.84 10.11
CA ILE A 189 4.94 -3.45 9.76
C ILE A 189 3.44 -3.31 9.46
N THR A 190 2.91 -2.09 9.53
CA THR A 190 1.54 -1.81 9.10
C THR A 190 1.53 -1.54 7.61
N THR A 191 1.04 -2.49 6.81
CA THR A 191 0.98 -2.34 5.35
C THR A 191 -0.44 -1.99 4.92
N ILE A 192 -0.60 -0.91 4.15
CA ILE A 192 -1.87 -0.49 3.54
C ILE A 192 -1.71 -0.55 2.02
N ILE A 193 -2.52 -1.37 1.37
CA ILE A 193 -2.52 -1.56 -0.08
C ILE A 193 -3.85 -1.09 -0.65
N ASN A 194 -3.81 -0.08 -1.51
CA ASN A 194 -4.94 0.25 -2.37
C ASN A 194 -4.89 -0.67 -3.60
N THR A 195 -5.96 -1.44 -3.84
CA THR A 195 -6.04 -2.34 -4.99
C THR A 195 -7.47 -2.49 -5.48
N HIS A 196 -7.61 -2.77 -6.77
CA HIS A 196 -8.85 -3.23 -7.39
C HIS A 196 -8.73 -4.67 -7.91
N ASP A 197 -7.57 -5.33 -7.76
CA ASP A 197 -7.35 -6.71 -8.18
C ASP A 197 -7.87 -7.69 -7.13
N MET A 198 -8.94 -8.42 -7.48
CA MET A 198 -9.55 -9.41 -6.61
C MET A 198 -8.62 -10.59 -6.31
N ASN A 199 -7.66 -10.92 -7.17
CA ASN A 199 -6.70 -11.98 -6.86
C ASN A 199 -5.85 -11.61 -5.64
N SER A 200 -5.36 -10.36 -5.57
CA SER A 200 -4.63 -9.85 -4.41
C SER A 200 -5.50 -9.89 -3.16
N VAL A 201 -6.75 -9.46 -3.27
CA VAL A 201 -7.71 -9.46 -2.16
C VAL A 201 -7.90 -10.87 -1.59
N LEU A 202 -8.10 -11.85 -2.46
CA LEU A 202 -8.32 -13.23 -2.05
C LEU A 202 -7.06 -13.94 -1.54
N GLN A 203 -5.87 -13.52 -1.98
CA GLN A 203 -4.62 -14.12 -1.53
C GLN A 203 -4.11 -13.51 -0.23
N ILE A 204 -3.99 -12.18 -0.18
CA ILE A 204 -3.29 -11.46 0.89
C ILE A 204 -4.22 -10.53 1.69
N GLY A 205 -5.53 -10.48 1.44
CA GLY A 205 -6.45 -9.61 2.21
C GLY A 205 -6.74 -10.10 3.62
N GLU A 206 -6.02 -9.58 4.62
CA GLU A 206 -6.20 -9.97 6.03
C GLU A 206 -7.08 -8.99 6.82
N ASN A 207 -7.10 -7.72 6.42
CA ASN A 207 -7.97 -6.69 6.99
C ASN A 207 -8.39 -5.73 5.87
N ILE A 208 -9.64 -5.78 5.46
CA ILE A 208 -10.13 -5.18 4.22
C ILE A 208 -11.14 -4.09 4.57
N LEU A 209 -10.90 -2.90 4.04
CA LEU A 209 -11.82 -1.78 4.00
C LEU A 209 -12.40 -1.67 2.59
N TYR A 210 -13.70 -1.89 2.45
CA TYR A 210 -14.42 -1.58 1.22
C TYR A 210 -15.03 -0.18 1.31
N LEU A 211 -14.61 0.69 0.40
CA LEU A 211 -15.14 2.02 0.22
C LEU A 211 -16.21 2.04 -0.87
N ASP A 212 -17.38 2.56 -0.52
CA ASP A 212 -18.48 2.80 -1.44
C ASP A 212 -18.86 4.28 -1.37
N LYS A 213 -18.74 4.98 -2.50
CA LYS A 213 -19.14 6.40 -2.65
C LYS A 213 -18.65 7.33 -1.52
N GLY A 214 -17.44 7.10 -1.02
CA GLY A 214 -16.80 7.91 0.02
C GLY A 214 -17.12 7.50 1.46
N GLU A 215 -17.84 6.39 1.66
CA GLU A 215 -18.23 5.84 2.96
C GLU A 215 -17.67 4.43 3.14
N VAL A 216 -17.64 3.97 4.39
CA VAL A 216 -17.32 2.58 4.70
C VAL A 216 -18.51 1.72 4.29
N GLY A 217 -18.40 1.01 3.17
CA GLY A 217 -19.43 0.08 2.72
C GLY A 217 -19.35 -1.27 3.44
N TRP A 218 -18.14 -1.77 3.70
CA TRP A 218 -17.93 -3.06 4.36
C TRP A 218 -16.53 -3.17 4.97
N LYS A 219 -16.39 -4.03 5.98
CA LYS A 219 -15.12 -4.38 6.63
C LYS A 219 -15.06 -5.89 6.88
N GLY A 220 -13.89 -6.48 6.72
CA GLY A 220 -13.69 -7.91 7.02
C GLY A 220 -12.36 -8.42 6.47
N ASP A 221 -12.29 -9.72 6.17
CA ASP A 221 -11.11 -10.34 5.57
C ASP A 221 -11.49 -11.19 4.35
N LYS A 222 -10.49 -11.78 3.70
CA LYS A 222 -10.69 -12.63 2.50
C LYS A 222 -11.61 -13.83 2.72
N SER A 223 -11.79 -14.30 3.96
CA SER A 223 -12.68 -15.43 4.27
C SER A 223 -14.15 -14.99 4.34
N HIS A 224 -14.39 -13.74 4.72
CA HIS A 224 -15.74 -13.18 4.85
C HIS A 224 -16.26 -12.52 3.57
N ILE A 225 -15.38 -12.16 2.63
CA ILE A 225 -15.76 -11.38 1.44
C ILE A 225 -16.84 -12.07 0.57
N PHE A 226 -16.79 -13.41 0.45
CA PHE A 226 -17.77 -14.17 -0.35
C PHE A 226 -19.12 -14.35 0.34
N ASN A 227 -19.14 -14.28 1.67
CA ASN A 227 -20.32 -14.52 2.50
C ASN A 227 -21.00 -13.22 2.91
N SER A 228 -20.60 -12.10 2.31
CA SER A 228 -21.16 -10.80 2.64
C SER A 228 -22.57 -10.65 2.07
N GLU A 229 -23.49 -10.15 2.90
CA GLU A 229 -24.84 -9.76 2.46
C GLU A 229 -24.86 -8.36 1.82
N ASN A 230 -23.72 -7.65 1.78
CA ASN A 230 -23.66 -6.32 1.20
C ASN A 230 -23.78 -6.39 -0.33
N GLU A 231 -24.91 -5.90 -0.87
CA GLU A 231 -25.21 -5.91 -2.30
C GLU A 231 -24.15 -5.15 -3.13
N SER A 232 -23.75 -3.96 -2.71
CA SER A 232 -22.76 -3.12 -3.42
C SER A 232 -21.38 -3.80 -3.50
N LEU A 233 -20.95 -4.44 -2.40
CA LEU A 233 -19.73 -5.25 -2.37
C LEU A 233 -19.87 -6.46 -3.28
N ASN A 234 -21.00 -7.15 -3.24
CA ASN A 234 -21.25 -8.31 -4.09
C ASN A 234 -21.22 -7.92 -5.57
N GLU A 235 -21.88 -6.83 -5.96
CA GLU A 235 -21.83 -6.30 -7.32
C GLU A 235 -20.39 -5.95 -7.75
N PHE A 236 -19.59 -5.39 -6.84
CA PHE A 236 -18.19 -5.07 -7.10
C PHE A 236 -17.30 -6.33 -7.26
N VAL A 237 -17.42 -7.29 -6.35
CA VAL A 237 -16.60 -8.52 -6.32
C VAL A 237 -17.01 -9.48 -7.43
N PHE A 238 -18.31 -9.59 -7.70
CA PHE A 238 -18.93 -10.53 -8.64
C PHE A 238 -19.36 -9.89 -9.96
N ALA A 239 -18.74 -8.76 -10.34
CA ALA A 239 -19.00 -8.10 -11.62
C ALA A 239 -18.68 -8.98 -12.84
N SER A 240 -17.85 -10.02 -12.67
CA SER A 240 -17.47 -10.96 -13.71
C SER A 240 -18.13 -12.33 -13.50
N ASP A 241 -18.61 -12.93 -14.61
CA ASP A 241 -19.21 -14.27 -14.67
C ASP A 241 -18.36 -15.35 -13.97
N LEU A 242 -17.03 -15.22 -13.97
CA LEU A 242 -16.14 -16.15 -13.30
C LEU A 242 -16.33 -16.14 -11.78
N TYR A 243 -16.42 -14.95 -11.20
CA TYR A 243 -16.58 -14.81 -9.76
C TYR A 243 -18.01 -15.18 -9.35
N GLN A 244 -19.03 -14.91 -10.18
CA GLN A 244 -20.41 -15.34 -9.93
C GLN A 244 -20.49 -16.86 -9.77
N LYS A 245 -19.88 -17.61 -10.70
CA LYS A 245 -19.82 -19.09 -10.61
C LYS A 245 -19.09 -19.59 -9.35
N LEU A 246 -18.06 -18.87 -8.89
CA LEU A 246 -17.37 -19.23 -7.64
C LEU A 246 -18.22 -19.02 -6.40
N LYS A 247 -19.16 -18.08 -6.43
CA LYS A 247 -20.14 -17.87 -5.34
C LYS A 247 -21.14 -19.01 -5.30
N GLU A 248 -21.72 -19.37 -6.46
CA GLU A 248 -22.67 -20.49 -6.59
C GLU A 248 -22.07 -21.81 -6.04
N ILE A 249 -20.82 -22.12 -6.38
CA ILE A 249 -20.13 -23.34 -5.90
C ILE A 249 -19.90 -23.35 -4.37
N LYS A 250 -19.83 -22.17 -3.72
CA LYS A 250 -19.64 -22.08 -2.27
C LYS A 250 -20.94 -22.09 -1.48
N GLU A 251 -22.06 -21.80 -2.14
CA GLU A 251 -23.40 -21.84 -1.54
C GLU A 251 -24.00 -23.26 -1.56
N ASP A 252 -23.49 -24.15 -2.43
CA ASP A 252 -23.76 -25.60 -2.49
C ASP A 252 -22.89 -26.42 -1.52
#